data_AF-A0A965Y6G3-F1
#
_entry.id   AF-A0A965Y6G3-F1
#
_cell.length_a   1.000
_cell.length_b   1.000
_cell.length_c   1.000
_cell.angle_alpha   90.00
_cell.angle_beta   90.00
_cell.angle_gamma   90.00
#
_symmetry.space_group_name_H-M   'P 1'
#
loop_
_entity.id
_entity.type
_entity.pdbx_description
1 polymer ?
#
loop_
_entity_poly.entity_id
_entity_poly.type
_entity_poly.pdbx_seq_one_letter_code
_entity_poly.pdbx_strand_id
1 'polypeptide(L)'
;MTGVGGLVDAAARKRIEDDLDCNFVVEAAAGTGKTTSLVGRMLSLVLSGVPLENIAAVTFTRKAAAHLSEALQERLEQAAANERRGKRKSLLVQALDTREQAFIGTIHSFCARMLR
;
A
#
# COMPACT_ATOMS: atom_id res chain seq x y z
N MET A 1 -5.46 -34.99 8.26
CA MET A 1 -6.06 -34.99 6.91
C MET A 1 -7.42 -34.32 7.01
N THR A 2 -7.75 -33.17 6.42
CA THR A 2 -7.13 -32.31 5.38
C THR A 2 -7.78 -30.91 5.52
N GLY A 3 -7.01 -29.83 5.41
CA GLY A 3 -7.60 -28.49 5.37
C GLY A 3 -6.63 -27.31 5.49
N VAL A 4 -5.41 -27.39 4.95
CA VAL A 4 -4.63 -26.16 4.69
C VAL A 4 -5.23 -25.53 3.43
N GLY A 5 -6.40 -24.92 3.57
CA GLY A 5 -7.08 -24.22 2.49
C GLY A 5 -6.52 -22.81 2.41
N GLY A 6 -5.59 -22.58 1.50
CA GLY A 6 -5.20 -21.21 1.12
C GLY A 6 -6.43 -20.42 0.66
N LEU A 7 -6.34 -19.09 0.75
CA LEU A 7 -7.42 -18.23 0.23
C LEU A 7 -7.67 -18.55 -1.24
N VAL A 8 -8.94 -18.71 -1.62
CA VAL A 8 -9.34 -19.02 -3.01
C VAL A 8 -8.84 -17.94 -3.99
N ASP A 9 -8.70 -16.70 -3.51
CA ASP A 9 -8.22 -15.54 -4.27
C ASP A 9 -6.71 -15.25 -4.09
N ALA A 10 -5.92 -16.16 -3.51
CA ALA A 10 -4.50 -15.94 -3.21
C ALA A 10 -3.69 -15.57 -4.45
N ALA A 11 -3.98 -16.18 -5.60
CA ALA A 11 -3.30 -15.85 -6.87
C ALA A 11 -3.59 -14.41 -7.32
N ALA A 12 -4.83 -13.92 -7.15
CA ALA A 12 -5.18 -12.55 -7.50
C ALA A 12 -4.50 -11.55 -6.57
N ARG A 13 -4.44 -11.84 -5.26
CA ARG A 13 -3.72 -11.01 -4.28
C ARG A 13 -2.23 -10.91 -4.59
N LYS A 14 -1.61 -12.04 -4.94
CA LYS A 14 -0.19 -12.07 -5.34
C LYS A 14 0.06 -11.20 -6.57
N ARG A 15 -0.82 -11.24 -7.58
CA ARG A 15 -0.72 -10.36 -8.76
C ARG A 15 -0.84 -8.88 -8.42
N ILE A 16 -1.71 -8.51 -7.48
CA ILE A 16 -1.83 -7.13 -6.99
C ILE A 16 -0.49 -6.65 -6.36
N GLU A 17 0.29 -7.53 -5.75
CA GLU A 17 1.57 -7.18 -5.12
C GLU A 17 2.76 -7.26 -6.08
N ASP A 18 2.74 -8.18 -7.06
CA ASP A 18 3.87 -8.47 -7.94
C ASP A 18 3.82 -7.71 -9.28
N ASP A 19 2.63 -7.56 -9.88
CA ASP A 19 2.47 -6.97 -11.22
C ASP A 19 2.35 -5.44 -11.08
N LEU A 20 3.47 -4.73 -10.92
CA LEU A 20 3.46 -3.30 -10.61
C LEU A 20 3.24 -2.39 -11.84
N ASP A 21 3.50 -2.90 -13.04
CA ASP A 21 3.44 -2.13 -14.30
C ASP A 21 2.10 -2.25 -15.05
N CYS A 22 1.04 -2.73 -14.38
CA CYS A 22 -0.29 -2.84 -14.97
C CYS A 22 -1.37 -2.26 -14.06
N ASN A 23 -2.52 -1.97 -14.67
CA ASN A 23 -3.69 -1.44 -13.98
C ASN A 23 -4.60 -2.59 -13.54
N PHE A 24 -5.14 -2.47 -12.32
CA PHE A 24 -6.11 -3.41 -11.76
C PHE A 24 -7.44 -2.73 -11.48
N VAL A 25 -8.52 -3.43 -11.81
CA VAL A 25 -9.84 -3.22 -11.23
C VAL A 25 -10.08 -4.38 -10.27
N VAL A 26 -10.31 -4.06 -9.00
CA VAL A 26 -10.49 -5.07 -7.94
C VAL A 26 -11.90 -5.01 -7.41
N GLU A 27 -12.70 -6.01 -7.75
CA GLU A 27 -14.02 -6.22 -7.18
C GLU A 27 -13.92 -7.08 -5.92
N ALA A 28 -14.39 -6.56 -4.78
CA ALA A 28 -14.44 -7.34 -3.56
C ALA A 28 -15.55 -6.84 -2.64
N ALA A 29 -16.17 -7.76 -1.90
CA ALA A 29 -17.19 -7.42 -0.90
C ALA A 29 -16.61 -6.63 0.29
N ALA A 30 -17.47 -6.06 1.13
CA ALA A 30 -17.02 -5.45 2.38
C ALA A 30 -16.31 -6.50 3.26
N GLY A 31 -15.27 -6.08 4.00
CA GLY A 31 -14.53 -6.96 4.91
C GLY A 31 -13.56 -7.95 4.27
N THR A 32 -13.42 -8.00 2.93
CA THR A 32 -12.55 -8.99 2.26
C THR A 32 -11.08 -8.56 2.11
N GLY A 33 -10.64 -7.52 2.82
CA GLY A 33 -9.23 -7.10 2.82
C GLY A 33 -8.79 -6.30 1.59
N LYS A 34 -9.69 -5.50 0.98
CA LYS A 34 -9.34 -4.54 -0.09
C LYS A 34 -8.24 -3.58 0.34
N THR A 35 -8.40 -2.97 1.52
CA THR A 35 -7.42 -2.04 2.08
C THR A 35 -6.08 -2.73 2.32
N THR A 36 -6.10 -3.94 2.87
CA THR A 36 -4.88 -4.75 3.08
C THR A 36 -4.13 -5.00 1.77
N SER A 37 -4.86 -5.33 0.70
CA SER A 37 -4.25 -5.58 -0.62
C SER A 37 -3.71 -4.29 -1.25
N LEU A 38 -4.41 -3.16 -1.07
CA LEU A 38 -3.95 -1.85 -1.53
C LEU A 38 -2.65 -1.43 -0.81
N VAL A 39 -2.61 -1.59 0.52
CA VAL A 39 -1.41 -1.30 1.33
C VAL A 39 -0.26 -2.24 0.97
N GLY A 40 -0.54 -3.53 0.74
CA GLY A 40 0.43 -4.49 0.23
C GLY A 40 1.05 -4.04 -1.09
N ARG A 41 0.23 -3.60 -2.05
CA ARG A 41 0.71 -3.04 -3.31
C ARG A 41 1.57 -1.79 -3.14
N MET A 42 1.17 -0.86 -2.25
CA MET A 42 1.97 0.33 -1.95
C MET A 42 3.34 -0.04 -1.37
N LEU A 43 3.39 -1.01 -0.46
CA LEU A 43 4.64 -1.56 0.06
C LEU A 43 5.50 -2.17 -1.07
N SER A 44 4.90 -2.94 -1.98
CA SER A 44 5.62 -3.51 -3.12
C SER A 44 6.23 -2.45 -4.04
N LEU A 45 5.51 -1.35 -4.31
CA LEU A 45 6.06 -0.19 -5.05
C LEU A 45 7.26 0.42 -4.33
N VAL A 46 7.18 0.62 -3.02
CA VAL A 46 8.32 1.11 -2.23
C VAL A 46 9.51 0.16 -2.34
N LEU A 47 9.27 -1.15 -2.22
CA LEU A 47 10.32 -2.17 -2.27
C LEU A 47 10.92 -2.36 -3.68
N SER A 48 10.20 -1.96 -4.74
CA SER A 48 10.75 -1.89 -6.11
C SER A 48 11.59 -0.64 -6.35
N GLY A 49 11.56 0.32 -5.41
CA GLY A 49 12.36 1.55 -5.45
C GLY A 49 11.57 2.82 -5.79
N VAL A 50 10.23 2.75 -5.82
CA VAL A 50 9.39 3.94 -6.00
C VAL A 50 9.38 4.77 -4.72
N PRO A 51 9.82 6.05 -4.76
CA PRO A 51 9.72 6.95 -3.62
C PRO A 51 8.26 7.16 -3.19
N LEU A 52 7.99 7.29 -1.88
CA LEU A 52 6.62 7.47 -1.37
C LEU A 52 5.95 8.75 -1.89
N GLU A 53 6.73 9.81 -2.10
CA GLU A 53 6.27 11.06 -2.74
C GLU A 53 5.67 10.87 -4.15
N ASN A 54 6.05 9.78 -4.83
CA ASN A 54 5.52 9.42 -6.15
C ASN A 54 4.31 8.48 -6.08
N ILE A 55 3.81 8.18 -4.88
CA ILE A 55 2.62 7.36 -4.66
C ILE A 55 1.48 8.23 -4.16
N ALA A 56 0.36 8.20 -4.90
CA ALA A 56 -0.88 8.85 -4.50
C ALA A 56 -1.97 7.81 -4.26
N ALA A 57 -2.53 7.81 -3.06
CA ALA A 57 -3.70 7.04 -2.69
C ALA A 57 -4.90 7.97 -2.45
N VAL A 58 -5.96 7.76 -3.23
CA VAL A 58 -7.14 8.62 -3.24
C VAL A 58 -8.35 7.82 -2.77
N THR A 59 -9.17 8.42 -1.91
CA THR A 59 -10.41 7.79 -1.42
C THR A 59 -11.54 8.82 -1.30
N PHE A 60 -12.74 8.37 -0.92
CA PHE A 60 -13.92 9.23 -0.87
C PHE A 60 -13.99 10.04 0.45
N THR A 61 -13.59 9.45 1.57
CA THR A 61 -13.78 10.06 2.89
C THR A 61 -12.45 10.34 3.59
N ARG A 62 -12.41 11.39 4.41
CA ARG A 62 -11.25 11.69 5.27
C ARG A 62 -10.95 10.55 6.24
N LYS A 63 -11.98 9.89 6.76
CA LYS A 63 -11.84 8.72 7.65
C LYS A 63 -11.14 7.55 6.95
N ALA A 64 -11.51 7.25 5.71
CA ALA A 64 -10.85 6.20 4.93
C ALA A 64 -9.39 6.58 4.60
N ALA A 65 -9.11 7.86 4.35
CA ALA A 65 -7.75 8.32 4.11
C ALA A 65 -6.87 8.15 5.35
N ALA A 66 -7.36 8.57 6.53
CA ALA A 66 -6.66 8.40 7.80
C ALA A 66 -6.36 6.92 8.08
N HIS A 67 -7.37 6.05 7.94
CA HIS A 67 -7.20 4.61 8.13
C HIS A 67 -6.19 4.00 7.13
N LEU A 68 -6.18 4.46 5.87
CA LEU A 68 -5.21 3.99 4.87
C LEU A 68 -3.79 4.44 5.21
N SER A 69 -3.63 5.67 5.71
CA SER A 69 -2.35 6.21 6.16
C SER A 69 -1.80 5.44 7.35
N GLU A 70 -2.62 5.18 8.37
CA GLU A 70 -2.27 4.37 9.54
C GLU A 70 -1.85 2.96 9.11
N ALA A 71 -2.67 2.30 8.27
CA ALA A 71 -2.37 0.95 7.80
C ALA A 71 -1.06 0.87 6.99
N LEU A 72 -0.75 1.89 6.18
CA LEU A 72 0.53 1.96 5.46
C LEU A 72 1.71 2.10 6.43
N GLN A 73 1.59 3.00 7.42
CA GLN A 73 2.63 3.21 8.42
C GLN A 73 2.92 1.91 9.18
N GLU A 74 1.89 1.27 9.73
CA GLU A 74 2.04 -0.01 10.44
C GLU A 74 2.71 -1.07 9.56
N ARG A 75 2.31 -1.13 8.28
CA ARG A 75 2.89 -2.10 7.34
C ARG A 75 4.36 -1.84 7.06
N LEU A 76 4.76 -0.58 6.89
CA LEU A 76 6.16 -0.18 6.69
C LEU A 76 7.00 -0.50 7.94
N GLU A 77 6.50 -0.19 9.13
CA GLU A 77 7.17 -0.48 10.40
C GLU A 77 7.39 -1.99 10.59
N GLN A 78 6.34 -2.79 10.36
CA GLN A 78 6.43 -4.25 10.41
C GLN A 78 7.44 -4.80 9.39
N ALA A 79 7.40 -4.31 8.15
CA ALA A 79 8.35 -4.73 7.12
C ALA A 79 9.79 -4.34 7.51
N ALA A 80 9.99 -3.14 8.04
CA ALA A 80 11.30 -2.65 8.48
C ALA A 80 11.84 -3.46 9.67
N ALA A 81 10.99 -3.86 10.63
CA ALA A 81 11.40 -4.68 11.77
C ALA A 81 11.87 -6.09 11.35
N ASN A 82 11.27 -6.63 10.29
CA ASN A 82 11.61 -7.96 9.77
C ASN A 82 12.85 -7.97 8.86
N GLU A 83 13.29 -6.81 8.38
CA GLU A 83 14.46 -6.67 7.50
C GLU A 83 15.69 -6.17 8.27
N ARG A 84 16.75 -6.98 8.31
CA ARG A 84 17.95 -6.65 9.11
C ARG A 84 18.94 -5.73 8.38
N ARG A 85 19.16 -5.94 7.09
CA ARG A 85 20.18 -5.22 6.29
C ARG A 85 19.92 -5.34 4.78
N GLY A 86 20.62 -4.53 4.00
CA GLY A 86 20.59 -4.56 2.54
C GLY A 86 19.58 -3.58 1.93
N LYS A 87 19.45 -3.61 0.60
CA LYS A 87 18.68 -2.63 -0.19
C LYS A 87 17.24 -2.47 0.32
N ARG A 88 16.55 -3.56 0.62
CA ARG A 88 15.17 -3.54 1.14
C ARG A 88 15.05 -2.79 2.46
N LYS A 89 15.97 -3.03 3.41
CA LYS A 89 16.02 -2.28 4.68
C LYS A 89 16.24 -0.80 4.44
N SER A 90 17.15 -0.41 3.55
CA SER A 90 17.40 0.99 3.21
C SER A 90 16.16 1.67 2.62
N LEU A 91 15.47 1.01 1.68
CA LEU A 91 14.22 1.51 1.09
C LEU A 91 13.13 1.71 2.15
N LEU A 92 12.99 0.76 3.07
CA LEU A 92 11.99 0.84 4.15
C LEU A 92 12.27 1.96 5.15
N VAL A 93 13.55 2.16 5.52
CA VAL A 93 13.94 3.27 6.40
C VAL A 93 13.67 4.60 5.71
N GLN A 94 14.09 4.75 4.45
CA GLN A 94 13.82 5.96 3.67
C GLN A 94 12.31 6.23 3.57
N ALA A 95 11.51 5.20 3.30
CA ALA A 95 10.06 5.32 3.24
C ALA A 95 9.45 5.75 4.59
N LEU A 96 9.95 5.24 5.71
CA LEU A 96 9.50 5.69 7.03
C LEU A 96 9.86 7.16 7.28
N ASP A 97 11.05 7.61 6.88
CA ASP A 97 11.49 9.00 7.05
C ASP A 97 10.70 9.98 6.17
N THR A 98 10.28 9.52 4.98
CA THR A 98 9.56 10.33 3.98
C THR A 98 8.06 10.08 3.95
N ARG A 99 7.51 9.34 4.91
CA ARG A 99 6.12 8.87 4.87
C ARG A 99 5.06 9.96 4.72
N GLU A 100 5.32 11.14 5.27
CA GLU A 100 4.43 12.30 5.20
C GLU A 100 4.36 12.93 3.80
N GLN A 101 5.28 12.56 2.90
CA GLN A 101 5.32 13.06 1.53
C GLN A 101 4.37 12.30 0.59
N ALA A 102 3.98 11.07 0.94
CA ALA A 102 2.97 10.33 0.20
C ALA A 102 1.63 11.09 0.22
N PHE A 103 0.97 11.20 -0.93
CA PHE A 103 -0.37 11.76 -0.94
C PHE A 103 -1.37 10.67 -0.53
N ILE A 104 -1.97 10.79 0.65
CA ILE A 104 -3.08 9.93 1.09
C ILE A 104 -4.24 10.83 1.50
N GLY A 105 -5.28 10.89 0.66
CA GLY A 105 -6.31 11.90 0.83
C GLY A 105 -7.58 11.65 0.06
N THR A 106 -8.49 12.63 0.13
CA THR A 106 -9.70 12.58 -0.68
C THR A 106 -9.45 13.07 -2.09
N ILE A 107 -10.35 12.72 -3.02
CA ILE A 107 -10.30 13.23 -4.40
C ILE A 107 -10.27 14.77 -4.44
N HIS A 108 -11.09 15.42 -3.61
CA HIS A 108 -11.13 16.88 -3.50
C HIS A 108 -9.77 17.47 -3.07
N SER A 109 -9.14 16.88 -2.05
CA SER A 109 -7.81 17.32 -1.58
C SER A 109 -6.73 17.10 -2.64
N PHE A 110 -6.85 16.04 -3.45
CA PHE A 110 -5.91 15.75 -4.52
C PHE A 110 -6.00 16.79 -5.62
N CYS A 111 -7.21 17.04 -6.14
CA CYS A 111 -7.44 18.07 -7.14
C CYS A 111 -7.00 19.45 -6.65
N ALA A 112 -7.30 19.81 -5.40
CA ALA A 112 -6.86 21.08 -4.81
C ALA A 112 -5.34 21.20 -4.69
N ARG A 113 -4.61 20.09 -4.53
CA ARG A 113 -3.13 20.08 -4.51
C ARG A 113 -2.54 20.32 -5.90
N MET A 114 -3.16 19.80 -6.96
CA MET A 114 -2.66 19.97 -8.34
C MET A 114 -2.82 21.40 -8.87
N LEU A 115 -3.74 22.18 -8.30
CA LEU A 115 -4.03 23.55 -8.72
C LEU A 115 -3.19 24.62 -8.01
N ARG A 116 -2.34 24.23 -7.06
CA ARG A 116 -1.42 25.10 -6.33
C ARG A 116 0.00 24.88 -6.84
#